data_AF-A0A059GAU5-F1
#
_entry.id   AF-A0A059GAU5-F1
#
_cell.length_a   1.000
_cell.length_b   1.000
_cell.length_c   1.000
_cell.angle_alpha   90.00
_cell.angle_beta   90.00
_cell.angle_gamma   90.00
#
_symmetry.space_group_name_H-M   'P 1'
#
loop_
_entity.id
_entity.type
_entity.pdbx_description
1 polymer ?
#
loop_
_entity_poly.entity_id
_entity_poly.type
_entity_poly.pdbx_seq_one_letter_code
_entity_poly.pdbx_strand_id
1 'polypeptide(L)'
;MTPKLIPLRALVVAVFLAGCATAPPADMGPAFDVAMSEAKSDSNPYEADKTLTTLLERSDLSTDQRARALYARGSLRRQASDDRPGAVKDFEAMLKLAPDHPLAPNAKEELAFAEADVETVEAGLKRMLTLSQWFDSKWVLGEHDEAAARYRKSGISPNEAQVSKLKAAGYLCEDEDGGAPVYTVGDTRPDLENTYWCGSGAPEKSAQS
;
A
#
# COMPACT_ATOMS: atom_id res chain seq x y z
N MET A 1 27.40 -10.40 88.50
CA MET A 1 27.45 -9.32 87.49
C MET A 1 27.99 -9.90 86.20
N THR A 2 27.12 -10.13 85.24
CA THR A 2 27.44 -10.59 83.88
C THR A 2 26.37 -10.00 82.96
N PRO A 3 26.68 -8.97 82.14
CA PRO A 3 25.72 -8.45 81.18
C PRO A 3 25.76 -9.27 79.89
N LYS A 4 24.59 -9.75 79.47
CA LYS A 4 24.33 -10.37 78.15
C LYS A 4 24.35 -9.30 77.06
N LEU A 5 25.13 -9.53 76.01
CA LEU A 5 25.08 -8.77 74.75
C LEU A 5 23.81 -9.11 73.97
N ILE A 6 23.14 -8.07 73.45
CA ILE A 6 22.02 -8.14 72.52
C ILE A 6 22.60 -7.95 71.11
N PRO A 7 22.34 -8.83 70.13
CA PRO A 7 22.77 -8.59 68.75
C PRO A 7 21.77 -7.68 68.02
N LEU A 8 22.26 -6.53 67.59
CA LEU A 8 21.60 -5.55 66.74
C LEU A 8 21.39 -6.16 65.33
N ARG A 9 20.14 -6.44 64.95
CA ARG A 9 19.80 -6.84 63.57
C ARG A 9 19.85 -5.60 62.67
N ALA A 10 20.83 -5.57 61.77
CA ALA A 10 20.93 -4.58 60.70
C ALA A 10 19.76 -4.75 59.71
N LEU A 11 18.93 -3.72 59.60
CA LEU A 11 17.87 -3.63 58.60
C LEU A 11 18.48 -3.04 57.31
N VAL A 12 18.73 -3.87 56.31
CA VAL A 12 19.17 -3.43 54.98
C VAL A 12 17.94 -2.98 54.21
N VAL A 13 17.78 -1.67 54.03
CA VAL A 13 16.76 -1.09 53.15
C VAL A 13 17.31 -1.14 51.71
N ALA A 14 16.76 -2.04 50.90
CA ALA A 14 17.02 -2.07 49.47
C ALA A 14 16.23 -0.95 48.79
N VAL A 15 16.92 0.13 48.40
CA VAL A 15 16.39 1.17 47.53
C VAL A 15 16.36 0.61 46.11
N PHE A 16 15.16 0.25 45.63
CA PHE A 16 14.95 -0.07 44.22
C PHE A 16 14.96 1.23 43.41
N LEU A 17 16.08 1.52 42.75
CA LEU A 17 16.15 2.50 41.69
C LEU A 17 15.36 1.95 40.49
N ALA A 18 14.10 2.34 40.36
CA ALA A 18 13.35 2.18 39.12
C ALA A 18 13.99 3.10 38.08
N GLY A 19 15.00 2.60 37.38
CA GLY A 19 15.49 3.22 36.17
C GLY A 19 14.38 3.17 35.13
N CYS A 20 13.81 4.31 34.79
CA CYS A 20 12.99 4.46 33.58
C CYS A 20 13.91 4.21 32.39
N ALA A 21 14.06 2.95 31.99
CA ALA A 21 14.56 2.61 30.67
C ALA A 21 13.49 3.10 29.68
N THR A 22 13.64 4.32 29.19
CA THR A 22 12.90 4.79 28.01
C THR A 22 13.22 3.80 26.90
N ALA A 23 12.19 3.06 26.46
CA ALA A 23 12.31 2.23 25.28
C ALA A 23 12.92 3.07 24.14
N PRO A 24 13.82 2.49 23.33
CA PRO A 24 14.33 3.20 22.16
C PRO A 24 13.13 3.72 21.35
N PRO A 25 13.19 4.95 20.83
CA PRO A 25 12.10 5.48 20.01
C PRO A 25 11.81 4.45 18.93
N ALA A 26 10.55 4.05 18.81
CA ALA A 26 10.12 3.19 17.71
C ALA A 26 10.60 3.84 16.41
N ASP A 27 11.28 3.09 15.57
CA ASP A 27 11.69 3.57 14.25
C ASP A 27 10.40 3.85 13.46
N MET A 28 10.06 5.13 13.33
CA MET A 28 8.86 5.58 12.61
C MET A 28 9.17 5.85 11.12
N GLY A 29 10.33 5.39 10.64
CA GLY A 29 10.77 5.57 9.27
C GLY A 29 11.26 7.00 8.99
N PRO A 30 11.39 7.36 7.70
CA PRO A 30 11.90 8.67 7.29
C PRO A 30 11.01 9.82 7.78
N ALA A 31 11.56 11.04 7.89
CA ALA A 31 10.76 12.22 8.21
C ALA A 31 9.66 12.44 7.16
N PHE A 32 8.55 13.09 7.55
CA PHE A 32 7.39 13.33 6.67
C PHE A 32 7.79 13.91 5.31
N ASP A 33 8.58 14.99 5.29
CA ASP A 33 8.98 15.65 4.03
C ASP A 33 9.86 14.74 3.15
N VAL A 34 10.64 13.85 3.77
CA VAL A 34 11.45 12.86 3.05
C VAL A 34 10.55 11.82 2.40
N ALA A 35 9.61 11.24 3.15
CA ALA A 35 8.65 10.26 2.62
C ALA A 35 7.79 10.86 1.48
N MET A 36 7.34 12.10 1.63
CA MET A 36 6.58 12.81 0.59
C MET A 36 7.42 13.09 -0.66
N SER A 37 8.69 13.49 -0.48
CA SER A 37 9.61 13.71 -1.59
C SER A 37 9.93 12.40 -2.32
N GLU A 38 10.17 11.33 -1.58
CA GLU A 38 10.43 10.00 -2.10
C GLU A 38 9.28 9.53 -2.98
N ALA A 39 8.06 9.49 -2.43
CA ALA A 39 6.86 9.10 -3.17
C ALA A 39 6.62 9.95 -4.43
N LYS A 40 6.94 11.25 -4.40
CA LYS A 40 6.80 12.14 -5.56
C LYS A 40 7.87 11.89 -6.64
N SER A 41 9.07 11.49 -6.22
CA SER A 41 10.20 11.24 -7.14
C SER A 41 10.21 9.84 -7.72
N ASP A 42 9.42 8.93 -7.15
CA ASP A 42 9.34 7.56 -7.61
C ASP A 42 8.71 7.49 -9.02
N SER A 43 9.41 6.82 -9.93
CA SER A 43 8.92 6.60 -11.29
C SER A 43 7.89 5.48 -11.35
N ASN A 44 7.82 4.63 -10.31
CA ASN A 44 6.85 3.56 -10.19
C ASN A 44 5.67 4.00 -9.30
N PRO A 45 4.48 4.23 -9.87
CA PRO A 45 3.35 4.72 -9.09
C PRO A 45 2.85 3.72 -8.03
N TYR A 46 3.11 2.41 -8.19
CA TYR A 46 2.71 1.41 -7.20
C TYR A 46 3.62 1.43 -5.98
N GLU A 47 4.92 1.71 -6.15
CA GLU A 47 5.86 1.89 -5.04
C GLU A 47 5.62 3.23 -4.33
N ALA A 48 5.33 4.30 -5.08
CA ALA A 48 4.86 5.56 -4.50
C ALA A 48 3.61 5.38 -3.62
N ASP A 49 2.65 4.56 -4.05
CA ASP A 49 1.43 4.28 -3.29
C ASP A 49 1.73 3.51 -1.99
N LYS A 50 2.63 2.52 -2.05
CA LYS A 50 3.11 1.79 -0.88
C LYS A 50 3.80 2.72 0.12
N THR A 51 4.68 3.60 -0.36
CA THR A 51 5.37 4.60 0.47
C THR A 51 4.38 5.51 1.19
N LEU A 52 3.38 6.06 0.49
CA LEU A 52 2.35 6.90 1.10
C LEU A 52 1.42 6.10 2.04
N THR A 53 1.19 4.83 1.75
CA THR A 53 0.42 3.93 2.62
C THR A 53 1.13 3.72 3.95
N THR A 54 2.40 3.34 3.93
CA THR A 54 3.24 3.21 5.13
C THR A 54 3.32 4.52 5.90
N LEU A 55 3.46 5.66 5.22
CA LEU A 55 3.45 6.97 5.86
C LEU A 55 2.15 7.22 6.64
N LEU A 56 0.99 6.89 6.06
CA LEU A 56 -0.32 7.12 6.66
C LEU A 56 -0.65 6.21 7.85
N GLU A 57 0.07 5.09 8.02
CA GLU A 57 -0.05 4.20 9.19
C GLU A 57 0.55 4.82 10.46
N ARG A 58 1.43 5.81 10.33
CA ARG A 58 2.08 6.43 11.47
C ARG A 58 1.12 7.23 12.34
N SER A 59 1.24 7.10 13.65
CA SER A 59 0.41 7.82 14.62
C SER A 59 0.89 9.23 14.94
N ASP A 60 2.11 9.60 14.56
CA ASP A 60 2.75 10.87 14.91
C ASP A 60 2.51 12.00 13.89
N LEU A 61 1.82 11.72 12.79
CA LEU A 61 1.46 12.75 11.81
C LEU A 61 0.51 13.78 12.42
N SER A 62 0.85 15.06 12.26
CA SER A 62 -0.10 16.14 12.51
C SER A 62 -1.29 16.06 11.56
N THR A 63 -2.40 16.73 11.91
CA THR A 63 -3.59 16.82 11.05
C THR A 63 -3.26 17.35 9.65
N ASP A 64 -2.42 18.38 9.56
CA ASP A 64 -1.97 18.97 8.27
C ASP A 64 -1.17 17.95 7.44
N GLN A 65 -0.20 17.27 8.06
CA GLN A 65 0.61 16.24 7.38
C GLN A 65 -0.25 15.08 6.88
N ARG A 66 -1.17 14.59 7.73
CA ARG A 66 -2.08 13.51 7.35
C ARG A 66 -3.01 13.95 6.21
N ALA A 67 -3.54 15.16 6.24
CA ALA A 67 -4.36 15.71 5.16
C ALA A 67 -3.59 15.80 3.84
N ARG A 68 -2.33 16.25 3.86
CA ARG A 68 -1.46 16.32 2.68
C ARG A 68 -1.11 14.94 2.13
N ALA A 69 -0.79 13.98 2.99
CA ALA A 69 -0.49 12.61 2.57
C ALA A 69 -1.73 11.91 1.99
N LEU A 70 -2.91 12.06 2.59
CA LEU A 70 -4.17 11.55 2.04
C LEU A 70 -4.47 12.16 0.67
N TYR A 71 -4.34 13.48 0.52
CA TYR A 71 -4.52 14.14 -0.77
C TYR A 71 -3.55 13.61 -1.82
N ALA A 72 -2.26 13.52 -1.49
CA ALA A 72 -1.24 13.03 -2.41
C ALA A 72 -1.48 11.58 -2.85
N ARG A 73 -1.82 10.70 -1.91
CA ARG A 73 -2.14 9.29 -2.22
C ARG A 73 -3.41 9.17 -3.04
N GLY A 74 -4.44 9.94 -2.70
CA GLY A 74 -5.69 9.98 -3.48
C GLY A 74 -5.44 10.40 -4.93
N SER A 75 -4.69 11.48 -5.15
CA SER A 75 -4.34 11.93 -6.50
C SER A 75 -3.52 10.88 -7.27
N LEU A 76 -2.53 10.26 -6.62
CA LEU A 76 -1.71 9.20 -7.21
C LEU A 76 -2.57 8.00 -7.64
N ARG A 77 -3.47 7.54 -6.76
CA ARG A 77 -4.37 6.41 -7.00
C ARG A 77 -5.34 6.64 -8.13
N ARG A 78 -5.87 7.85 -8.23
CA ARG A 78 -6.75 8.23 -9.34
C ARG A 78 -6.01 8.28 -10.68
N GLN A 79 -4.78 8.80 -10.69
CA GLN A 79 -4.11 9.19 -11.93
C GLN A 79 -3.10 8.16 -12.44
N ALA A 80 -2.39 7.43 -11.57
CA ALA A 80 -1.20 6.67 -11.97
C ALA A 80 -1.09 5.26 -11.37
N SER A 81 -1.48 5.03 -10.12
CA SER A 81 -1.41 3.67 -9.51
C SER A 81 -2.67 2.83 -9.70
N ASP A 82 -3.62 3.37 -10.46
CA ASP A 82 -4.83 2.69 -10.87
C ASP A 82 -5.71 2.14 -9.73
N ASP A 83 -6.06 2.96 -8.73
CA ASP A 83 -6.97 2.59 -7.63
C ASP A 83 -8.01 3.70 -7.37
N ARG A 84 -8.98 3.86 -8.28
CA ARG A 84 -9.95 4.97 -8.18
C ARG A 84 -10.85 4.84 -6.94
N PRO A 85 -11.32 3.64 -6.54
CA PRO A 85 -12.02 3.48 -5.27
C PRO A 85 -11.17 3.83 -4.04
N GLY A 86 -9.87 3.50 -4.05
CA GLY A 86 -8.94 3.95 -3.01
C GLY A 86 -8.75 5.46 -2.99
N ALA A 87 -8.70 6.09 -4.16
CA ALA A 87 -8.65 7.55 -4.27
C ALA A 87 -9.88 8.23 -3.65
N VAL A 88 -11.09 7.74 -3.93
CA VAL A 88 -12.33 8.20 -3.30
C VAL A 88 -12.20 8.19 -1.77
N LYS A 89 -11.79 7.03 -1.20
CA LYS A 89 -11.62 6.89 0.25
C LYS A 89 -10.61 7.88 0.83
N ASP A 90 -9.51 8.13 0.13
CA ASP A 90 -8.47 9.06 0.57
C ASP A 90 -8.95 10.51 0.58
N PHE A 91 -9.65 10.95 -0.47
CA PHE A 91 -10.22 12.30 -0.50
C PHE A 91 -11.34 12.48 0.51
N GLU A 92 -12.24 11.50 0.67
CA GLU A 92 -13.26 11.52 1.72
C GLU A 92 -12.64 11.62 3.13
N ALA A 93 -11.60 10.82 3.39
CA ALA A 93 -10.89 10.84 4.66
C ALA A 93 -10.21 12.20 4.91
N MET A 94 -9.59 12.79 3.88
CA MET A 94 -8.97 14.11 3.96
C MET A 94 -10.00 15.20 4.29
N LEU A 95 -11.12 15.21 3.57
CA LEU A 95 -12.20 16.19 3.74
C LEU A 95 -12.90 16.06 5.09
N LYS A 96 -13.04 14.84 5.61
CA LYS A 96 -13.57 14.59 6.95
C LYS A 96 -12.59 15.05 8.04
N LEU A 97 -11.30 14.81 7.85
CA LEU A 97 -10.26 15.13 8.81
C LEU A 97 -10.03 16.64 8.91
N ALA A 98 -9.98 17.33 7.77
CA ALA A 98 -9.60 18.74 7.68
C ALA A 98 -10.43 19.47 6.61
N PRO A 99 -11.73 19.71 6.86
CA PRO A 99 -12.65 20.29 5.87
C PRO A 99 -12.27 21.72 5.42
N ASP A 100 -11.54 22.45 6.26
CA ASP A 100 -11.09 23.83 5.99
C ASP A 100 -9.61 23.89 5.54
N HIS A 101 -8.98 22.75 5.26
CA HIS A 101 -7.60 22.71 4.79
C HIS A 101 -7.45 23.41 3.42
N PRO A 102 -6.31 24.06 3.11
CA PRO A 102 -6.12 24.73 1.81
C PRO A 102 -6.31 23.84 0.57
N LEU A 103 -6.09 22.53 0.71
CA LEU A 103 -6.31 21.55 -0.37
C LEU A 103 -7.76 21.06 -0.48
N ALA A 104 -8.65 21.40 0.46
CA ALA A 104 -10.02 20.88 0.49
C ALA A 104 -10.84 21.20 -0.78
N PRO A 105 -10.72 22.40 -1.40
CA PRO A 105 -11.40 22.66 -2.67
C PRO A 105 -10.97 21.69 -3.78
N ASN A 106 -9.66 21.47 -3.94
CA ASN A 106 -9.12 20.54 -4.94
C ASN A 106 -9.51 19.10 -4.61
N ALA A 107 -9.49 18.72 -3.32
CA ALA A 107 -9.88 17.38 -2.90
C ALA A 107 -11.35 17.07 -3.22
N LYS A 108 -12.26 18.06 -3.13
CA LYS A 108 -13.67 17.89 -3.54
C LYS A 108 -13.81 17.67 -5.03
N GLU A 109 -13.04 18.39 -5.84
CA GLU A 109 -13.05 18.24 -7.29
C GLU A 109 -12.48 16.87 -7.71
N GLU A 110 -11.33 16.49 -7.18
CA GLU A 110 -10.72 15.19 -7.45
C GLU A 110 -11.58 14.02 -6.95
N LEU A 111 -12.28 14.18 -5.82
CA LEU A 111 -13.27 13.22 -5.32
C LEU A 111 -14.40 13.03 -6.34
N ALA A 112 -15.01 14.12 -6.82
CA ALA A 112 -16.09 14.05 -7.79
C ALA A 112 -15.65 13.36 -9.09
N PHE A 113 -14.43 13.62 -9.56
CA PHE A 113 -13.89 12.92 -10.71
C PHE A 113 -13.62 11.44 -10.43
N ALA A 114 -13.05 11.09 -9.26
CA ALA A 114 -12.81 9.70 -8.88
C ALA A 114 -14.12 8.90 -8.78
N GLU A 115 -15.17 9.48 -8.19
CA GLU A 115 -16.50 8.87 -8.11
C GLU A 115 -17.10 8.61 -9.49
N ALA A 116 -17.03 9.60 -10.39
CA ALA A 116 -17.53 9.48 -11.76
C ALA A 116 -16.77 8.41 -12.57
N ASP A 117 -15.44 8.32 -12.37
CA ASP A 117 -14.62 7.28 -13.00
C ASP A 117 -15.02 5.89 -12.51
N VAL A 118 -15.19 5.71 -11.18
CA VAL A 118 -15.64 4.42 -10.61
C VAL A 118 -17.00 4.02 -11.17
N GLU A 119 -17.99 4.92 -11.15
CA GLU A 119 -19.32 4.65 -11.68
C GLU A 119 -19.26 4.23 -13.15
N THR A 120 -18.50 4.96 -13.96
CA THR A 120 -18.36 4.69 -15.40
C THR A 120 -17.74 3.33 -15.66
N VAL A 121 -16.65 3.00 -14.94
CA VAL A 121 -15.92 1.74 -15.12
C VAL A 121 -16.75 0.55 -14.65
N GLU A 122 -17.42 0.65 -13.50
CA GLU A 122 -18.30 -0.39 -12.98
C GLU A 122 -19.49 -0.66 -13.91
N ALA A 123 -20.10 0.40 -14.46
CA ALA A 123 -21.18 0.27 -15.44
C ALA A 123 -20.70 -0.41 -16.74
N GLY A 124 -19.46 -0.17 -17.14
CA GLY A 124 -18.81 -0.79 -18.30
C GLY A 124 -18.49 -2.27 -18.08
N LEU A 125 -18.09 -2.67 -16.88
CA LEU A 125 -17.54 -3.99 -16.57
C LEU A 125 -18.44 -5.16 -17.00
N LYS A 126 -19.76 -5.01 -16.86
CA LYS A 126 -20.76 -6.04 -17.25
C LYS A 126 -20.83 -6.32 -18.75
N ARG A 127 -20.27 -5.44 -19.57
CA ARG A 127 -20.31 -5.50 -21.04
C ARG A 127 -19.00 -5.99 -21.65
N MET A 128 -17.99 -6.30 -20.84
CA MET A 128 -16.66 -6.69 -21.32
C MET A 128 -16.68 -8.10 -21.92
N LEU A 129 -16.18 -8.21 -23.15
CA LEU A 129 -16.23 -9.45 -23.93
C LEU A 129 -14.93 -10.26 -23.84
N THR A 130 -13.83 -9.63 -23.44
CA THR A 130 -12.50 -10.25 -23.41
C THR A 130 -11.85 -10.14 -22.03
N LEU A 131 -10.93 -11.07 -21.76
CA LEU A 131 -10.12 -11.02 -20.54
C LEU A 131 -9.30 -9.73 -20.45
N SER A 132 -8.77 -9.24 -21.58
CA SER A 132 -7.99 -8.00 -21.64
C SER A 132 -8.82 -6.79 -21.21
N GLN A 133 -10.01 -6.61 -21.78
CA GLN A 133 -10.85 -5.45 -21.44
C GLN A 133 -11.36 -5.52 -19.99
N TRP A 134 -11.71 -6.72 -19.53
CA TRP A 134 -12.09 -6.95 -18.15
C TRP A 134 -10.91 -6.64 -17.20
N PHE A 135 -9.70 -7.07 -17.55
CA PHE A 135 -8.49 -6.77 -16.79
C PHE A 135 -8.29 -5.26 -16.67
N ASP A 136 -8.31 -4.52 -17.78
CA ASP A 136 -8.07 -3.07 -17.74
C ASP A 136 -9.07 -2.36 -16.82
N SER A 137 -10.34 -2.79 -16.84
CA SER A 137 -11.39 -2.23 -15.98
C SER A 137 -11.16 -2.57 -14.50
N LYS A 138 -10.87 -3.84 -14.18
CA LYS A 138 -10.57 -4.27 -12.80
C LYS A 138 -9.31 -3.63 -12.27
N TRP A 139 -8.31 -3.49 -13.13
CA TRP A 139 -7.05 -2.84 -12.82
C TRP A 139 -7.30 -1.40 -12.42
N VAL A 140 -8.11 -0.67 -13.19
CA VAL A 140 -8.50 0.72 -12.88
C VAL A 140 -9.23 0.85 -11.54
N LEU A 141 -10.02 -0.16 -11.17
CA LEU A 141 -10.76 -0.22 -9.90
C LEU A 141 -9.90 -0.64 -8.69
N GLY A 142 -8.57 -0.74 -8.84
CA GLY A 142 -7.68 -1.16 -7.75
C GLY A 142 -7.71 -2.66 -7.48
N GLU A 143 -8.41 -3.45 -8.27
CA GLU A 143 -8.59 -4.89 -8.06
C GLU A 143 -7.44 -5.70 -8.71
N HIS A 144 -6.21 -5.25 -8.48
CA HIS A 144 -4.99 -5.73 -9.14
C HIS A 144 -4.75 -7.22 -8.90
N ASP A 145 -4.95 -7.69 -7.66
CA ASP A 145 -4.79 -9.11 -7.30
C ASP A 145 -5.74 -10.02 -8.08
N GLU A 146 -7.02 -9.64 -8.15
CA GLU A 146 -8.02 -10.43 -8.87
C GLU A 146 -7.73 -10.43 -10.36
N ALA A 147 -7.34 -9.27 -10.89
CA ALA A 147 -6.99 -9.09 -12.29
C ALA A 147 -5.79 -9.97 -12.69
N ALA A 148 -4.70 -9.94 -11.90
CA ALA A 148 -3.51 -10.76 -12.09
C ALA A 148 -3.81 -12.26 -11.93
N ALA A 149 -4.55 -12.65 -10.88
CA ALA A 149 -4.90 -14.04 -10.61
C ALA A 149 -5.73 -14.66 -11.74
N ARG A 150 -6.63 -13.89 -12.36
CA ARG A 150 -7.43 -14.39 -13.49
C ARG A 150 -6.56 -14.67 -14.72
N TYR A 151 -5.58 -13.81 -15.01
CA TYR A 151 -4.62 -14.08 -16.07
C TYR A 151 -3.84 -15.36 -15.79
N ARG A 152 -3.24 -15.46 -14.59
CA ARG A 152 -2.50 -16.64 -14.15
C ARG A 152 -3.31 -17.94 -14.29
N LYS A 153 -4.59 -17.91 -13.91
CA LYS A 153 -5.49 -19.07 -14.00
C LYS A 153 -5.91 -19.41 -15.43
N SER A 154 -6.05 -18.40 -16.30
CA SER A 154 -6.56 -18.59 -17.66
C SER A 154 -5.56 -19.26 -18.61
N GLY A 155 -4.25 -19.10 -18.35
CA GLY A 155 -3.19 -19.47 -19.28
C GLY A 155 -3.07 -18.57 -20.52
N ILE A 156 -3.97 -17.58 -20.68
CA ILE A 156 -3.88 -16.55 -21.71
C ILE A 156 -2.84 -15.53 -21.27
N SER A 157 -1.91 -15.16 -22.15
CA SER A 157 -0.92 -14.14 -21.83
C SER A 157 -1.51 -12.72 -21.92
N PRO A 158 -1.15 -11.81 -21.00
CA PRO A 158 -1.52 -10.38 -21.10
C PRO A 158 -0.97 -9.73 -22.37
N ASN A 159 -1.50 -8.58 -22.77
CA ASN A 159 -0.89 -7.77 -23.83
C ASN A 159 0.33 -6.97 -23.28
N GLU A 160 1.14 -6.38 -24.16
CA GLU A 160 2.39 -5.68 -23.79
C GLU A 160 2.20 -4.57 -22.75
N ALA A 161 1.14 -3.76 -22.89
CA ALA A 161 0.84 -2.70 -21.93
C ALA A 161 0.49 -3.27 -20.54
N GLN A 162 -0.23 -4.38 -20.51
CA GLN A 162 -0.59 -5.06 -19.27
C GLN A 162 0.59 -5.78 -18.62
N VAL A 163 1.50 -6.36 -19.43
CA VAL A 163 2.76 -6.91 -18.92
C VAL A 163 3.56 -5.82 -18.20
N SER A 164 3.67 -4.63 -18.81
CA SER A 164 4.33 -3.49 -18.18
C SER A 164 3.69 -3.10 -16.84
N LYS A 165 2.35 -3.04 -16.77
CA LYS A 165 1.62 -2.75 -15.52
C LYS A 165 1.85 -3.82 -14.45
N LEU A 166 1.74 -5.09 -14.83
CA LEU A 166 1.92 -6.22 -13.92
C LEU A 166 3.36 -6.30 -13.40
N LYS A 167 4.36 -6.04 -14.24
CA LYS A 167 5.78 -5.91 -13.81
C LYS A 167 5.95 -4.77 -12.82
N ALA A 168 5.46 -3.57 -13.16
CA ALA A 168 5.57 -2.40 -12.29
C ALA A 168 4.87 -2.61 -10.93
N ALA A 169 3.74 -3.32 -10.90
CA ALA A 169 3.03 -3.66 -9.66
C ALA A 169 3.61 -4.89 -8.92
N GLY A 170 4.67 -5.52 -9.44
CA GLY A 170 5.36 -6.64 -8.79
C GLY A 170 4.70 -8.02 -8.94
N TYR A 171 3.79 -8.19 -9.89
CA TYR A 171 3.15 -9.48 -10.18
C TYR A 171 3.96 -10.37 -11.13
N LEU A 172 4.83 -9.76 -11.95
CA LEU A 172 5.69 -10.44 -12.92
C LEU A 172 7.16 -10.17 -12.64
N CYS A 173 7.96 -11.24 -12.74
CA CYS A 173 9.39 -11.29 -12.45
C CYS A 173 10.16 -11.68 -13.72
N GLU A 174 11.44 -11.30 -13.81
CA GLU A 174 12.32 -11.59 -14.96
C GLU A 174 13.16 -12.86 -14.80
N ASP A 175 12.98 -13.54 -13.67
CA ASP A 175 13.61 -14.80 -13.32
C ASP A 175 12.56 -15.85 -12.93
N GLU A 176 12.94 -17.13 -13.05
CA GLU A 176 12.09 -18.28 -12.76
C GLU A 176 11.98 -18.53 -11.24
N ASP A 177 11.97 -17.48 -10.40
CA ASP A 177 12.07 -17.52 -8.93
C ASP A 177 10.89 -18.28 -8.26
N GLY A 178 10.83 -19.59 -8.49
CA GLY A 178 9.70 -20.48 -8.20
C GLY A 178 8.44 -20.23 -9.04
N GLY A 179 8.49 -19.35 -10.04
CA GLY A 179 7.34 -18.85 -10.80
C GLY A 179 6.98 -19.68 -12.04
N ALA A 180 5.68 -19.83 -12.32
CA ALA A 180 5.25 -20.38 -13.60
C ALA A 180 5.46 -19.34 -14.73
N PRO A 181 5.85 -19.75 -15.95
CA PRO A 181 6.00 -18.82 -17.06
C PRO A 181 4.65 -18.15 -17.41
N VAL A 182 4.68 -16.86 -17.70
CA VAL A 182 3.47 -16.10 -18.13
C VAL A 182 2.96 -16.58 -19.48
N TYR A 183 3.89 -17.05 -20.30
CA TYR A 183 3.65 -17.54 -21.63
C TYR A 183 3.77 -19.05 -21.68
N THR A 184 2.75 -19.74 -22.18
CA THR A 184 2.71 -21.21 -22.20
C THR A 184 2.45 -21.81 -23.58
N VAL A 185 1.88 -21.08 -24.54
CA VAL A 185 1.45 -21.64 -25.84
C VAL A 185 1.53 -20.61 -26.99
N GLY A 186 2.05 -21.02 -28.15
CA GLY A 186 2.06 -20.26 -29.43
C GLY A 186 3.46 -19.84 -29.91
N ASP A 187 3.54 -18.75 -30.69
CA ASP A 187 4.79 -18.04 -30.98
C ASP A 187 5.20 -17.07 -29.85
N THR A 188 6.45 -17.17 -29.40
CA THR A 188 7.01 -16.32 -28.34
C THR A 188 6.97 -14.85 -28.74
N ARG A 189 6.50 -13.99 -27.82
CA ARG A 189 6.58 -12.54 -27.97
C ARG A 189 7.79 -11.99 -27.18
N PRO A 190 8.54 -11.01 -27.71
CA PRO A 190 9.71 -10.44 -27.03
C PRO A 190 9.40 -9.89 -25.62
N ASP A 191 8.22 -9.31 -25.42
CA ASP A 191 7.82 -8.73 -24.13
C ASP A 191 7.51 -9.78 -23.05
N LEU A 192 7.39 -11.05 -23.44
CA LEU A 192 7.15 -12.19 -22.56
C LEU A 192 8.39 -13.08 -22.35
N GLU A 193 9.49 -12.79 -23.06
CA GLU A 193 10.74 -13.52 -22.87
C GLU A 193 11.20 -13.39 -21.41
N ASN A 194 11.59 -14.53 -20.82
CA ASN A 194 12.02 -14.64 -19.42
C ASN A 194 11.05 -14.01 -18.42
N THR A 195 9.74 -13.97 -18.70
CA THR A 195 8.77 -13.36 -17.80
C THR A 195 7.94 -14.43 -17.10
N TYR A 196 7.97 -14.40 -15.76
CA TYR A 196 7.37 -15.38 -14.88
C TYR A 196 6.39 -14.72 -13.93
N TRP A 197 5.36 -15.46 -13.50
CA TRP A 197 4.55 -15.03 -12.36
C TRP A 197 5.40 -15.14 -11.10
N CYS A 198 5.62 -14.03 -10.39
CA CYS A 198 6.38 -14.06 -9.14
C CYS A 198 5.78 -15.09 -8.16
N GLY A 199 6.64 -15.89 -7.52
CA GLY A 199 6.28 -16.97 -6.59
C GLY A 199 5.30 -16.51 -5.51
N SER A 200 4.38 -17.40 -5.11
CA SER A 200 3.16 -17.11 -4.33
C SER A 200 3.31 -16.15 -3.13
N GLY A 201 3.12 -14.87 -3.38
CA GLY A 201 2.38 -13.95 -2.51
C GLY A 201 0.98 -13.76 -3.09
N ALA A 202 0.09 -14.75 -2.97
CA ALA A 202 -1.32 -14.39 -2.91
C ALA A 202 -1.49 -13.55 -1.63
N PRO A 203 -2.25 -12.45 -1.60
CA PRO A 203 -2.57 -11.81 -0.33
C PRO A 203 -3.13 -12.92 0.58
N GLU A 204 -2.47 -13.14 1.72
CA GLU A 204 -3.03 -14.00 2.75
C GLU A 204 -4.45 -13.51 2.99
N LYS A 205 -5.42 -14.41 2.79
CA LYS A 205 -6.76 -14.17 3.31
C LYS A 205 -6.58 -13.76 4.75
N SER A 206 -6.94 -12.53 5.08
CA SER A 206 -7.24 -12.12 6.44
C SER A 206 -8.40 -12.99 6.93
N ALA A 207 -8.04 -14.18 7.40
CA ALA A 207 -8.93 -15.07 8.11
C ALA A 207 -9.26 -14.35 9.41
N GLN A 208 -10.49 -13.87 9.46
CA GLN A 208 -11.18 -13.56 10.70
C GLN A 208 -10.96 -14.69 11.71
N SER A 209 -10.45 -14.32 12.88
CA SER A 209 -10.70 -14.97 14.16
C SER A 209 -10.72 -13.90 15.23
#